data_AF-A0A015JBE6-F1
#
_entry.id   AF-A0A015JBE6-F1
#
_cell.length_a   1.000
_cell.length_b   1.000
_cell.length_c   1.000
_cell.angle_alpha   90.00
_cell.angle_beta   90.00
_cell.angle_gamma   90.00
#
_symmetry.space_group_name_H-M   'P 1'
#
loop_
_entity.id
_entity.type
_entity.pdbx_description
1 polymer ?
#
loop_
_entity_poly.entity_id
_entity_poly.type
_entity_poly.pdbx_seq_one_letter_code
_entity_poly.pdbx_strand_id
1 'polypeptide(L)'
;MSSDLKVLIIELEAKITDEKARFEVLITKLKQDQAEIDARILKLKQDQAEREAKKNRKFQIRYIQIAKKILNEEPIIKYRLPFLNGLELDAFFQKYRIALEV
;
A
#
# COMPACT_ATOMS: atom_id res chain seq x y z
N MET A 1 27.94 -52.00 -28.07
CA MET A 1 27.61 -51.77 -26.64
C MET A 1 28.30 -50.55 -26.04
N SER A 2 29.62 -50.34 -26.17
CA SER A 2 30.27 -49.13 -25.61
C SER A 2 29.94 -47.84 -26.37
N SER A 3 29.65 -47.91 -27.67
CA SER A 3 29.28 -46.76 -28.53
C SER A 3 27.92 -46.17 -28.17
N ASP A 4 26.92 -47.03 -27.96
CA ASP A 4 25.51 -46.63 -27.84
C ASP A 4 25.27 -45.91 -26.51
N LEU A 5 25.97 -46.35 -25.46
CA LEU A 5 25.96 -45.68 -24.15
C LEU A 5 26.57 -44.28 -24.22
N LYS A 6 27.64 -44.08 -25.00
CA LYS A 6 28.26 -42.75 -25.16
C LYS A 6 27.33 -41.77 -25.86
N VAL A 7 26.60 -42.22 -26.88
CA VAL A 7 25.62 -41.39 -27.59
C VAL A 7 24.49 -40.97 -26.67
N LEU A 8 23.94 -41.89 -25.88
CA LEU A 8 22.89 -41.58 -24.90
C LEU A 8 23.33 -40.57 -23.83
N ILE A 9 24.59 -40.64 -23.37
CA ILE A 9 25.12 -39.67 -22.42
C ILE A 9 25.15 -38.26 -23.03
N ILE A 10 25.66 -38.12 -24.26
CA ILE A 10 25.73 -36.83 -24.96
C ILE A 10 24.33 -36.24 -25.16
N GLU A 11 23.35 -37.06 -25.55
CA GLU A 11 21.96 -36.61 -25.72
C GLU A 11 21.35 -36.14 -24.39
N LEU A 12 21.61 -36.83 -23.29
CA LEU A 12 21.12 -36.43 -21.97
C LEU A 12 21.78 -35.13 -21.49
N GLU A 13 23.09 -34.97 -21.69
CA GLU A 13 23.81 -33.74 -21.35
C GLU A 13 23.29 -32.53 -22.15
N ALA A 14 23.00 -32.74 -23.45
CA ALA A 14 22.40 -31.70 -24.29
C ALA A 14 21.00 -31.31 -23.78
N LYS A 15 20.15 -32.29 -23.44
CA LYS A 15 18.81 -32.04 -22.88
C LYS A 15 18.87 -31.29 -21.55
N ILE A 16 19.75 -31.69 -20.65
CA ILE A 16 19.95 -31.00 -19.36
C ILE A 16 20.39 -29.55 -19.58
N THR A 17 21.26 -29.31 -20.56
CA THR A 17 21.76 -27.96 -20.87
C THR A 17 20.65 -27.08 -21.46
N ASP A 18 19.84 -27.63 -22.39
CA ASP A 18 18.69 -26.91 -22.96
C ASP A 18 17.64 -26.59 -21.89
N GLU A 19 17.29 -27.55 -21.02
CA GLU A 19 16.36 -27.29 -19.92
C GLU A 19 16.88 -26.25 -18.95
N LYS A 20 18.18 -26.29 -18.58
CA LYS A 20 18.81 -25.26 -17.74
C LYS A 20 18.68 -23.87 -18.37
N ALA A 21 18.97 -23.73 -19.66
CA ALA A 21 18.83 -22.46 -20.36
C ALA A 21 17.37 -21.95 -20.34
N ARG A 22 16.38 -22.85 -20.55
CA ARG A 22 14.96 -22.49 -20.44
C ARG A 22 14.59 -22.00 -19.04
N PHE A 23 15.09 -22.67 -17.99
CA PHE A 23 14.85 -22.24 -16.61
C PHE A 23 15.49 -20.89 -16.30
N GLU A 24 16.69 -20.62 -16.79
CA GLU A 24 17.34 -19.31 -16.62
C GLU A 24 16.52 -18.18 -17.27
N VAL A 25 15.99 -18.41 -18.48
CA VAL A 25 15.09 -17.46 -19.15
C VAL A 25 13.81 -17.24 -18.33
N LEU A 26 13.20 -18.29 -17.77
CA LEU A 26 12.03 -18.14 -16.91
C LEU A 26 12.33 -17.38 -15.61
N ILE A 27 13.47 -17.65 -14.97
CA ILE A 27 13.91 -16.97 -13.75
C ILE A 27 14.11 -15.48 -14.00
N THR A 28 14.77 -15.13 -15.11
CA THR A 28 14.99 -13.72 -15.47
C THR A 28 13.68 -12.99 -15.74
N LYS A 29 12.73 -13.62 -16.42
CA LYS A 29 11.39 -13.06 -16.64
C LYS A 29 10.62 -12.86 -15.34
N LEU A 30 10.61 -13.87 -14.46
CA LEU A 30 9.96 -13.76 -13.14
C LEU A 30 10.56 -12.65 -12.28
N LYS A 31 11.87 -12.44 -12.33
CA LYS A 31 12.53 -11.32 -11.64
C LYS A 31 12.09 -9.96 -12.17
N GLN A 32 11.91 -9.84 -13.49
CA GLN A 32 11.40 -8.61 -14.11
C GLN A 32 9.95 -8.34 -13.70
N ASP A 33 9.09 -9.35 -13.77
CA ASP A 33 7.68 -9.25 -13.39
C ASP A 33 7.54 -8.88 -11.90
N GLN A 34 8.36 -9.48 -11.03
CA GLN A 34 8.40 -9.14 -9.60
C GLN A 34 8.78 -7.68 -9.36
N ALA A 35 9.82 -7.19 -10.04
CA ALA A 35 10.23 -5.78 -9.93
C ALA A 35 9.15 -4.80 -10.41
N GLU A 36 8.40 -5.16 -11.46
CA GLU A 36 7.28 -4.36 -11.95
C GLU A 36 6.13 -4.32 -10.93
N ILE A 37 5.78 -5.48 -10.35
CA ILE A 37 4.74 -5.58 -9.32
C ILE A 37 5.11 -4.74 -8.09
N ASP A 38 6.35 -4.84 -7.62
CA ASP A 38 6.83 -4.07 -6.46
C ASP A 38 6.76 -2.56 -6.71
N ALA A 39 7.11 -2.11 -7.92
CA ALA A 39 6.98 -0.71 -8.31
C ALA A 39 5.52 -0.24 -8.33
N ARG A 40 4.58 -1.08 -8.81
CA ARG A 40 3.13 -0.78 -8.79
C ARG A 40 2.60 -0.72 -7.36
N ILE A 41 3.01 -1.64 -6.48
CA ILE A 41 2.63 -1.63 -5.06
C ILE A 41 3.10 -0.36 -4.37
N LEU A 42 4.34 0.08 -4.63
CA LEU A 42 4.89 1.30 -4.04
C LEU A 42 4.06 2.53 -4.43
N LYS A 43 3.71 2.67 -5.72
CA LYS A 43 2.85 3.77 -6.21
C LYS A 43 1.48 3.76 -5.54
N LEU A 44 0.83 2.60 -5.47
CA LEU A 44 -0.49 2.48 -4.84
C LEU A 44 -0.47 2.85 -3.35
N LYS A 45 0.58 2.45 -2.61
CA LYS A 45 0.77 2.85 -1.22
C LYS A 45 0.92 4.36 -1.06
N GLN A 46 1.70 4.99 -1.94
CA GLN A 46 1.89 6.44 -1.94
C GLN A 46 0.57 7.18 -2.23
N ASP A 47 -0.16 6.76 -3.26
CA ASP A 47 -1.46 7.35 -3.62
C ASP A 47 -2.47 7.20 -2.48
N GLN A 48 -2.49 6.06 -1.80
CA GLN A 48 -3.34 5.84 -0.64
C GLN A 48 -2.96 6.78 0.52
N ALA A 49 -1.67 6.90 0.83
CA ALA A 49 -1.19 7.80 1.88
C ALA A 49 -1.54 9.27 1.57
N GLU A 50 -1.43 9.70 0.32
CA GLU A 50 -1.80 11.05 -0.10
C GLU A 50 -3.31 11.29 0.02
N ARG A 51 -4.14 10.33 -0.40
CA ARG A 51 -5.60 10.40 -0.26
C ARG A 51 -6.01 10.49 1.22
N GLU A 52 -5.41 9.69 2.09
CA GLU A 52 -5.67 9.74 3.54
C GLU A 52 -5.21 11.08 4.14
N ALA A 53 -4.03 11.58 3.77
CA ALA A 53 -3.57 12.91 4.21
C ALA A 53 -4.54 14.03 3.77
N LYS A 54 -5.07 13.96 2.55
CA LYS A 54 -6.04 14.92 2.03
C LYS A 54 -7.38 14.85 2.77
N LYS A 55 -7.87 13.66 3.09
CA LYS A 55 -9.07 13.47 3.93
C LYS A 55 -8.84 14.06 5.33
N ASN A 56 -7.73 13.71 5.97
CA ASN A 56 -7.37 14.18 7.30
C ASN A 56 -7.28 15.71 7.37
N ARG A 57 -6.70 16.35 6.34
CA ARG A 57 -6.67 17.82 6.24
C ARG A 57 -8.08 18.42 6.15
N LYS A 58 -8.98 17.84 5.35
CA LYS A 58 -10.38 18.31 5.25
C LYS A 58 -11.11 18.18 6.60
N PHE A 59 -10.92 17.07 7.29
CA PHE A 59 -11.48 16.85 8.63
C PHE A 59 -10.95 17.87 9.65
N GLN A 60 -9.63 18.11 9.67
CA GLN A 60 -9.02 19.11 10.55
C GLN A 60 -9.60 20.51 10.31
N ILE A 61 -9.76 20.93 9.05
CA ILE A 61 -10.34 22.25 8.73
C ILE A 61 -11.78 22.36 9.24
N ARG A 62 -12.63 21.34 8.98
CA ARG A 62 -14.01 21.34 9.49
C ARG A 62 -14.05 21.37 11.02
N TYR A 63 -13.18 20.62 11.68
CA TYR A 63 -13.10 20.60 13.15
C TYR A 63 -12.69 21.97 13.72
N ILE A 64 -11.68 22.61 13.12
CA ILE A 64 -11.27 23.97 13.49
C ILE A 64 -12.43 24.97 13.31
N GLN A 65 -13.17 24.89 12.20
CA GLN A 65 -14.32 25.76 11.96
C GLN A 65 -15.42 25.56 13.02
N ILE A 66 -15.71 24.31 13.38
CA ILE A 66 -16.68 23.98 14.43
C ILE A 66 -16.21 24.50 15.80
N ALA A 67 -14.94 24.26 16.15
CA ALA A 67 -14.36 24.73 17.40
C ALA A 67 -14.42 26.26 17.51
N LYS A 68 -14.04 27.00 16.45
CA LYS A 68 -14.18 28.47 16.40
C LYS A 68 -15.63 28.92 16.61
N LYS A 69 -16.59 28.23 15.97
CA LYS A 69 -18.02 28.58 16.05
C LYS A 69 -18.62 28.32 17.45
N ILE A 70 -18.15 27.30 18.16
CA ILE A 70 -18.67 26.92 19.48
C ILE A 70 -17.95 27.65 20.60
N LEU A 71 -16.62 27.73 20.52
CA LEU A 71 -15.78 28.19 21.61
C LEU A 71 -15.53 29.71 21.55
N ASN A 72 -15.94 30.41 20.49
CA ASN A 72 -15.68 31.84 20.25
C ASN A 72 -14.19 32.27 20.37
N GLU A 73 -13.28 31.30 20.40
CA GLU A 73 -11.84 31.46 20.49
C GLU A 73 -11.18 30.80 19.27
N GLU A 74 -10.00 31.31 18.86
CA GLU A 74 -9.16 30.55 17.94
C GLU A 74 -8.72 29.26 18.65
N PRO A 75 -8.83 28.07 18.03
CA PRO A 75 -8.44 26.85 18.70
C PRO A 75 -6.93 26.90 18.97
N ILE A 76 -6.57 27.24 20.21
CA ILE A 76 -5.19 27.23 20.73
C ILE A 76 -4.79 25.78 21.02
N ILE A 77 -5.01 24.91 20.05
CA ILE A 77 -4.72 23.49 20.19
C ILE A 77 -4.04 23.09 18.90
N LYS A 78 -2.74 23.37 18.89
CA LYS A 78 -1.75 22.65 18.11
C LYS A 78 -1.71 21.21 18.65
N TYR A 79 -2.78 20.42 18.45
CA TYR A 79 -2.85 19.09 19.04
C TYR A 79 -3.48 18.04 18.13
N ARG A 80 -2.57 17.17 17.71
CA ARG A 80 -2.70 15.71 17.58
C ARG A 80 -3.78 15.14 18.52
N LEU A 81 -4.93 14.75 17.97
CA LEU A 81 -5.75 13.67 18.56
C LEU A 81 -5.68 12.44 17.64
N PRO A 82 -4.60 11.64 17.72
CA PRO A 82 -4.46 10.43 16.93
C PRO A 82 -5.29 9.24 17.47
N PHE A 83 -6.16 9.44 18.47
CA PHE A 83 -6.76 8.33 19.23
C PHE A 83 -8.25 8.47 19.58
N LEU A 84 -8.95 9.54 19.20
CA LEU A 84 -10.40 9.55 19.38
C LEU A 84 -11.02 8.67 18.28
N ASN A 85 -11.38 7.44 18.65
CA ASN A 85 -12.16 6.56 17.78
C ASN A 85 -13.47 7.27 17.42
N GLY A 86 -14.03 7.01 16.23
CA GLY A 86 -15.22 7.72 15.71
C GLY A 86 -16.38 7.85 16.70
N LEU A 87 -16.54 6.87 17.61
CA LEU A 87 -17.49 6.88 18.73
C LEU A 87 -17.31 8.03 19.73
N GLU A 88 -16.07 8.38 20.09
CA GLU A 88 -15.83 9.50 21.03
C GLU A 88 -16.04 10.86 20.37
N LEU A 89 -15.83 10.95 19.05
CA LEU A 89 -16.18 12.14 18.27
C LEU A 89 -17.69 12.30 18.17
N ASP A 90 -18.43 11.24 17.86
CA ASP A 90 -19.90 11.29 17.83
C ASP A 90 -20.48 11.71 19.18
N ALA A 91 -19.97 11.16 20.29
CA ALA A 91 -20.38 11.56 21.64
C ALA A 91 -20.04 13.03 21.95
N PHE A 92 -18.88 13.52 21.51
CA PHE A 92 -18.51 14.93 21.63
C PHE A 92 -19.49 15.83 20.85
N PHE A 93 -19.77 15.52 19.58
CA PHE A 93 -20.71 16.29 18.77
C PHE A 93 -22.14 16.24 19.32
N GLN A 94 -22.57 15.08 19.84
CA GLN A 94 -23.88 14.90 20.46
C GLN A 94 -24.02 15.73 21.75
N LYS A 95 -22.96 15.82 22.58
CA LYS A 95 -22.93 16.68 23.79
C LYS A 95 -23.12 18.16 23.44
N TYR A 96 -22.56 18.62 22.32
CA TYR A 96 -22.72 19.99 21.83
C TYR A 96 -23.90 20.17 20.84
N ARG A 97 -24.76 19.15 20.67
CA ARG A 97 -25.92 19.15 19.74
C ARG A 97 -25.57 19.52 18.30
N ILE A 98 -24.41 19.11 17.80
CA ILE A 98 -24.03 19.30 16.40
C ILE A 98 -24.46 18.06 15.63
N ALA A 99 -25.33 18.24 14.63
CA ALA A 99 -25.58 17.21 13.63
C ALA A 99 -24.44 17.24 12.60
N LEU A 100 -23.71 16.14 12.46
CA LEU A 100 -22.86 15.93 11.29
C LEU A 100 -23.78 15.61 10.11
N GLU A 101 -24.00 16.59 9.26
CA GLU A 101 -24.62 16.35 7.96
C GLU A 101 -23.58 15.63 7.08
N VAL A 102 -23.87 14.36 6.78
CA VAL A 102 -22.99 13.45 6.01
C VAL A 102 -23.16 13.69 4.52
#